data_AF-A0A358SN62-F1
#
_entry.id   AF-A0A358SN62-F1
#
_cell.length_a   1.000
_cell.length_b   1.000
_cell.length_c   1.000
_cell.angle_alpha   90.00
_cell.angle_beta   90.00
_cell.angle_gamma   90.00
#
_symmetry.space_group_name_H-M   'P 1'
#
loop_
_entity.id
_entity.type
_entity.pdbx_description
1 polymer ?
#
loop_
_entity_poly.entity_id
_entity_poly.type
_entity_poly.pdbx_seq_one_letter_code
_entity_poly.pdbx_strand_id
1 'polypeptide(L)'
;MGGLEERDRRLPAGGSGDGAVSTGLKFRNLTASPDDPVEAWPFEGIVAGVERGTLPDWRRLADAIRADPWGPVAQQVLEAIRLSHPFGTAELMEGVMASARQMAIDSERDEVASEVKRLVSRSGLSRQEFADRIGTSRSRLSTYMSGSVMPSAALMVRMRRVAGRSASGSALPRADARG
;
A
#
# COMPACT_ATOMS: atom_id res chain seq x y z
N MET A 1 39.77 16.26 -71.82
CA MET A 1 39.75 14.80 -71.61
C MET A 1 40.36 14.51 -70.25
N GLY A 2 39.60 13.86 -69.36
CA GLY A 2 40.04 13.16 -68.12
C GLY A 2 40.76 14.03 -67.09
N GLY A 3 40.22 14.36 -65.92
CA GLY A 3 39.42 13.51 -65.03
C GLY A 3 40.36 12.65 -64.19
N LEU A 4 40.48 12.99 -62.89
CA LEU A 4 40.47 12.09 -61.73
C LEU A 4 40.69 12.93 -60.46
N GLU A 5 39.58 13.16 -59.77
CA GLU A 5 39.48 13.77 -58.45
C GLU A 5 40.13 12.87 -57.38
N GLU A 6 41.20 13.35 -56.75
CA GLU A 6 41.72 12.76 -55.52
C GLU A 6 41.11 13.54 -54.34
N ARG A 7 39.95 13.06 -53.87
CA ARG A 7 39.30 13.57 -52.66
C ARG A 7 39.96 12.96 -51.44
N ASP A 8 40.91 13.71 -50.87
CA ASP A 8 41.49 13.51 -49.54
C ASP A 8 40.38 13.58 -48.47
N ARG A 9 39.78 12.44 -48.13
CA ARG A 9 38.88 12.33 -46.97
C ARG A 9 39.70 12.26 -45.69
N ARG A 10 40.07 13.43 -45.19
CA ARG A 10 40.38 13.58 -43.76
C ARG A 10 39.11 13.29 -42.96
N LEU A 11 39.13 12.18 -42.22
CA LEU A 11 38.17 11.86 -41.17
C LEU A 11 38.41 12.82 -39.99
N PRO A 12 37.44 13.65 -39.57
CA PRO A 12 37.49 14.22 -38.22
C PRO A 12 37.16 13.13 -37.20
N ALA A 13 37.98 13.11 -36.16
CA ALA A 13 37.90 12.25 -35.00
C ALA A 13 36.61 12.45 -34.19
N GLY A 14 36.16 11.36 -33.55
CA GLY A 14 35.64 11.43 -32.18
C GLY A 14 34.31 12.15 -32.00
N GLY A 15 33.27 11.71 -32.68
CA GLY A 15 31.91 11.87 -32.17
C GLY A 15 31.66 10.85 -31.07
N SER A 16 32.21 11.11 -29.86
CA SER A 16 31.66 10.51 -28.64
C SER A 16 30.19 10.93 -28.60
N GLY A 17 29.30 10.02 -29.00
CA GLY A 17 27.89 10.11 -28.76
C GLY A 17 27.69 10.05 -27.26
N ASP A 18 27.85 11.21 -26.64
CA ASP A 18 27.44 11.52 -25.29
C ASP A 18 26.04 10.94 -25.12
N GLY A 19 25.91 10.01 -24.16
CA GLY A 19 24.66 9.31 -23.92
C GLY A 19 23.55 10.35 -23.85
N ALA A 20 22.50 10.17 -24.67
CA ALA A 20 21.30 10.96 -24.55
C ALA A 20 20.80 10.80 -23.12
N VAL A 21 21.20 11.73 -22.27
CA VAL A 21 20.77 11.90 -20.90
C VAL A 21 19.26 11.91 -20.96
N SER A 22 18.67 10.83 -20.40
CA SER A 22 17.24 10.63 -20.31
C SER A 22 16.64 11.93 -19.79
N THR A 23 15.98 12.65 -20.70
CA THR A 23 15.45 13.97 -20.42
C THR A 23 14.34 13.76 -19.40
N GLY A 24 14.54 14.23 -18.17
CA GLY A 24 13.60 14.03 -17.07
C GLY A 24 12.15 14.36 -17.44
N LEU A 25 11.21 13.77 -16.72
CA LEU A 25 9.78 13.99 -16.93
C LEU A 25 9.48 15.50 -17.04
N LYS A 26 8.75 15.89 -18.08
CA LYS A 26 8.32 17.27 -18.30
C LYS A 26 6.81 17.31 -18.51
N PHE A 27 6.15 18.15 -17.73
CA PHE A 27 4.74 18.45 -17.91
C PHE A 27 4.57 19.58 -18.92
N ARG A 28 3.77 19.34 -19.96
CA ARG A 28 3.45 20.35 -20.98
C ARG A 28 2.05 20.89 -20.68
N ASN A 29 1.89 22.21 -20.66
CA ASN A 29 0.62 22.89 -20.41
C ASN A 29 -0.02 22.57 -19.04
N LEU A 30 0.79 22.26 -18.03
CA LEU A 30 0.31 22.03 -16.66
C LEU A 30 0.98 23.02 -15.70
N THR A 31 0.25 23.40 -14.66
CA THR A 31 0.74 24.30 -13.61
C THR A 31 1.57 23.61 -12.53
N ALA A 32 1.47 22.27 -12.43
CA ALA A 32 2.29 21.46 -11.54
C ALA A 32 3.67 21.18 -12.15
N SER A 33 4.66 20.98 -11.29
CA SER A 33 6.00 20.52 -11.65
C SER A 33 6.10 19.00 -11.50
N PRO A 34 6.86 18.32 -12.38
CA PRO A 34 7.28 16.93 -12.16
C PRO A 34 8.03 16.72 -10.83
N ASP A 35 8.62 17.76 -10.24
CA ASP A 35 9.28 17.67 -8.94
C ASP A 35 8.31 17.79 -7.75
N ASP A 36 7.07 18.24 -7.97
CA ASP A 36 6.05 18.35 -6.91
C ASP A 36 5.67 16.96 -6.37
N PRO A 37 5.18 16.82 -5.12
CA PRO A 37 4.64 15.57 -4.63
C PRO A 37 3.61 14.97 -5.61
N VAL A 38 3.64 13.66 -5.78
CA VAL A 38 2.80 12.96 -6.77
C VAL A 38 1.31 13.20 -6.52
N GLU A 39 0.93 13.37 -5.26
CA GLU A 39 -0.42 13.68 -4.81
C GLU A 39 -0.94 15.02 -5.33
N ALA A 40 -0.04 15.93 -5.70
CA ALA A 40 -0.36 17.23 -6.27
C ALA A 40 -0.38 17.23 -7.81
N TRP A 41 0.02 16.12 -8.46
CA TRP A 41 0.04 16.06 -9.91
C TRP A 41 -1.38 16.04 -10.47
N PRO A 42 -1.69 16.84 -11.50
CA PRO A 42 -2.92 16.68 -12.25
C PRO A 42 -2.91 15.34 -12.99
N PHE A 43 -4.08 14.88 -13.41
CA PHE A 43 -4.23 13.57 -14.04
C PHE A 43 -3.34 13.41 -15.29
N GLU A 44 -3.22 14.45 -16.10
CA GLU A 44 -2.37 14.47 -17.29
C GLU A 44 -0.87 14.34 -16.93
N GLY A 45 -0.48 14.82 -15.74
CA GLY A 45 0.85 14.63 -15.18
C GLY A 45 1.11 13.16 -14.81
N ILE A 46 0.11 12.49 -14.23
CA ILE A 46 0.17 11.05 -13.95
C ILE A 46 0.29 10.25 -15.25
N VAL A 47 -0.53 10.56 -16.27
CA VAL A 47 -0.41 9.94 -17.61
C VAL A 47 0.99 10.14 -18.18
N ALA A 48 1.52 11.36 -18.12
CA ALA A 48 2.88 11.64 -18.57
C ALA A 48 3.95 10.83 -17.81
N GLY A 49 3.81 10.68 -16.48
CA GLY A 49 4.72 9.90 -15.65
C GLY A 49 4.66 8.41 -15.94
N VAL A 50 3.49 7.86 -16.22
CA VAL A 50 3.33 6.45 -16.59
C VAL A 50 3.88 6.18 -17.99
N GLU A 51 3.58 7.03 -18.98
CA GLU A 51 3.97 6.82 -20.39
C GLU A 51 5.46 7.13 -20.66
N ARG A 52 5.97 8.22 -20.06
CA ARG A 52 7.28 8.81 -20.40
C ARG A 52 8.18 9.03 -19.21
N GLY A 53 7.72 8.68 -18.00
CA GLY A 53 8.54 8.79 -16.81
C GLY A 53 9.74 7.86 -16.84
N THR A 54 10.68 8.17 -15.97
CA THR A 54 11.90 7.41 -15.75
C THR A 54 11.78 6.59 -14.46
N LEU A 55 12.77 5.74 -14.17
CA LEU A 55 12.80 4.95 -12.93
C LEU A 55 12.59 5.79 -11.64
N PRO A 56 13.22 6.98 -11.48
CA PRO A 56 12.91 7.88 -10.38
C PRO A 56 11.43 8.28 -10.27
N ASP A 57 10.79 8.61 -11.39
CA ASP A 57 9.37 9.01 -11.43
C ASP A 57 8.48 7.82 -11.04
N TRP A 58 8.78 6.65 -11.59
CA TRP A 58 8.06 5.42 -11.27
C TRP A 58 8.23 5.00 -9.82
N ARG A 59 9.40 5.24 -9.22
CA ARG A 59 9.63 4.99 -7.80
C ARG A 59 8.74 5.88 -6.94
N ARG A 60 8.57 7.16 -7.30
CA ARG A 60 7.70 8.10 -6.57
C ARG A 60 6.23 7.71 -6.68
N LEU A 61 5.77 7.32 -7.87
CA LEU A 61 4.43 6.75 -8.06
C LEU A 61 4.25 5.49 -7.20
N ALA A 62 5.23 4.58 -7.21
CA ALA A 62 5.20 3.35 -6.43
C ALA A 62 5.18 3.62 -4.91
N ASP A 63 5.94 4.60 -4.43
CA ASP A 63 5.97 4.97 -3.02
C ASP A 63 4.63 5.58 -2.57
N ALA A 64 4.02 6.43 -3.39
CA ALA A 64 2.67 6.95 -3.14
C ALA A 64 1.61 5.83 -3.14
N ILE A 65 1.68 4.88 -4.07
CA ILE A 65 0.80 3.71 -4.11
C ILE A 65 0.99 2.83 -2.87
N ARG A 66 2.22 2.62 -2.41
CA ARG A 66 2.50 1.85 -1.19
C ARG A 66 1.97 2.53 0.06
N ALA A 67 1.99 3.86 0.09
CA ALA A 67 1.45 4.65 1.20
C ALA A 67 -0.08 4.58 1.27
N ASP A 68 -0.76 4.60 0.11
CA ASP A 68 -2.22 4.48 0.03
C ASP A 68 -2.67 3.64 -1.19
N PRO A 69 -2.77 2.30 -1.04
CA PRO A 69 -3.04 1.37 -2.14
C PRO A 69 -4.45 1.45 -2.75
N TRP A 70 -5.37 2.15 -2.08
CA TRP A 70 -6.72 2.45 -2.57
C TRP A 70 -6.95 3.94 -2.83
N GLY A 71 -5.93 4.76 -2.59
CA GLY A 71 -5.99 6.21 -2.63
C GLY A 71 -6.08 6.81 -4.02
N PRO A 72 -6.21 8.16 -4.08
CA PRO A 72 -6.38 8.89 -5.33
C PRO A 72 -5.28 8.61 -6.36
N VAL A 73 -4.01 8.58 -5.94
CA VAL A 73 -2.88 8.31 -6.84
C VAL A 73 -2.97 6.91 -7.45
N ALA A 74 -3.27 5.89 -6.65
CA ALA A 74 -3.43 4.52 -7.15
C ALA A 74 -4.56 4.42 -8.18
N GLN A 75 -5.70 5.08 -7.93
CA GLN A 75 -6.82 5.13 -8.87
C GLN A 75 -6.46 5.86 -10.17
N GLN A 76 -5.78 7.01 -10.07
CA GLN A 76 -5.33 7.79 -11.23
C GLN A 76 -4.31 7.00 -12.07
N VAL A 77 -3.39 6.26 -11.45
CA VAL A 77 -2.44 5.40 -12.17
C VAL A 77 -3.17 4.27 -12.90
N LEU A 78 -4.14 3.59 -12.26
CA LEU A 78 -4.95 2.57 -12.93
C LEU A 78 -5.73 3.14 -14.12
N GLU A 79 -6.28 4.33 -13.96
CA GLU A 79 -7.00 5.00 -15.05
C GLU A 79 -6.04 5.40 -16.19
N ALA A 80 -4.86 5.93 -15.86
CA ALA A 80 -3.83 6.25 -16.83
C ALA A 80 -3.38 5.01 -17.62
N ILE A 81 -3.19 3.87 -16.96
CA ILE A 81 -2.88 2.58 -17.60
C ILE A 81 -4.01 2.16 -18.54
N ARG A 82 -5.26 2.24 -18.09
CA ARG A 82 -6.43 1.90 -18.91
C ARG A 82 -6.59 2.80 -20.13
N LEU A 83 -6.23 4.07 -20.04
CA LEU A 83 -6.34 4.99 -21.18
C LEU A 83 -5.18 4.83 -22.16
N SER A 84 -3.94 4.79 -21.66
CA SER A 84 -2.73 4.85 -22.50
C SER A 84 -2.21 3.50 -22.97
N HIS A 85 -2.59 2.40 -22.32
CA HIS A 85 -2.07 1.04 -22.57
C HIS A 85 -0.54 0.98 -22.76
N PRO A 86 0.24 1.52 -21.81
CA PRO A 86 1.69 1.61 -21.95
C PRO A 86 2.31 0.23 -21.78
N PHE A 87 3.04 -0.24 -22.79
CA PHE A 87 3.72 -1.54 -22.73
C PHE A 87 4.77 -1.59 -21.62
N GLY A 88 4.73 -2.61 -20.77
CA GLY A 88 5.74 -2.88 -19.73
C GLY A 88 5.56 -2.10 -18.44
N THR A 89 5.27 -0.79 -18.52
CA THR A 89 5.02 0.04 -17.33
C THR A 89 3.68 -0.32 -16.67
N ALA A 90 2.68 -0.72 -17.46
CA ALA A 90 1.39 -1.16 -16.95
C ALA A 90 1.54 -2.35 -15.98
N GLU A 91 2.22 -3.41 -16.44
CA GLU A 91 2.43 -4.63 -15.66
C GLU A 91 3.25 -4.37 -14.39
N LEU A 92 4.26 -3.49 -14.49
CA LEU A 92 5.06 -3.07 -13.34
C LEU A 92 4.18 -2.38 -12.28
N MET A 93 3.40 -1.39 -12.68
CA MET A 93 2.58 -0.59 -11.77
C MET A 93 1.43 -1.40 -11.17
N GLU A 94 0.80 -2.27 -11.96
CA GLU A 94 -0.20 -3.22 -11.48
C GLU A 94 0.40 -4.20 -10.45
N GLY A 95 1.61 -4.69 -10.70
CA GLY A 95 2.35 -5.52 -9.74
C GLY A 95 2.65 -4.80 -8.43
N VAL A 96 3.07 -3.53 -8.50
CA VAL A 96 3.27 -2.69 -7.30
C VAL A 96 1.96 -2.52 -6.53
N MET A 97 0.85 -2.22 -7.21
CA MET A 97 -0.46 -2.08 -6.58
C MET A 97 -0.95 -3.38 -5.92
N ALA A 98 -0.80 -4.51 -6.61
CA ALA A 98 -1.19 -5.81 -6.07
C ALA A 98 -0.39 -6.15 -4.81
N SER A 99 0.94 -5.94 -4.84
CA SER A 99 1.80 -6.13 -3.67
C SER A 99 1.43 -5.20 -2.52
N ALA A 100 1.20 -3.92 -2.81
CA ALA A 100 0.87 -2.91 -1.79
C ALA A 100 -0.47 -3.23 -1.10
N ARG A 101 -1.49 -3.62 -1.87
CA ARG A 101 -2.79 -4.05 -1.34
C ARG A 101 -2.67 -5.31 -0.49
N GLN A 102 -1.89 -6.29 -0.93
CA GLN A 102 -1.67 -7.52 -0.16
C GLN A 102 -1.00 -7.21 1.19
N MET A 103 0.04 -6.37 1.19
CA MET A 103 0.72 -5.93 2.42
C MET A 103 -0.23 -5.20 3.37
N ALA A 104 -1.09 -4.32 2.86
CA ALA A 104 -2.09 -3.64 3.67
C ALA A 104 -3.10 -4.62 4.29
N ILE A 105 -3.64 -5.56 3.49
CA ILE A 105 -4.54 -6.61 3.97
C ILE A 105 -3.88 -7.45 5.07
N ASP A 106 -2.61 -7.82 4.90
CA ASP A 106 -1.88 -8.60 5.90
C ASP A 106 -1.67 -7.79 7.20
N SER A 107 -1.34 -6.50 7.09
CA SER A 107 -1.26 -5.59 8.25
C SER A 107 -2.62 -5.47 8.98
N GLU A 108 -3.72 -5.31 8.24
CA GLU A 108 -5.07 -5.25 8.81
C GLU A 108 -5.42 -6.56 9.56
N ARG A 109 -5.02 -7.72 9.04
CA ARG A 109 -5.21 -9.01 9.71
C ARG A 109 -4.43 -9.10 11.01
N ASP A 110 -3.19 -8.59 11.03
CA ASP A 110 -2.36 -8.54 12.23
C ASP A 110 -2.91 -7.57 13.28
N GLU A 111 -3.46 -6.43 12.86
CA GLU A 111 -4.16 -5.49 13.73
C GLU A 111 -5.39 -6.14 14.38
N VAL A 112 -6.22 -6.83 13.59
CA VAL A 112 -7.38 -7.55 14.12
C VAL A 112 -6.95 -8.64 15.10
N ALA A 113 -5.92 -9.42 14.79
CA ALA A 113 -5.39 -10.45 15.69
C ALA A 113 -4.88 -9.84 17.01
N SER A 114 -4.19 -8.70 16.93
CA SER A 114 -3.70 -7.95 18.09
C SER A 114 -4.84 -7.40 18.94
N GLU A 115 -5.90 -6.89 18.31
CA GLU A 115 -7.11 -6.45 19.00
C GLU A 115 -7.80 -7.61 19.72
N VAL A 116 -7.94 -8.78 19.08
CA VAL A 116 -8.51 -9.97 19.74
C VAL A 116 -7.68 -10.37 20.96
N LYS A 117 -6.33 -10.41 20.85
CA LYS A 117 -5.44 -10.68 21.99
C LYS A 117 -5.68 -9.67 23.12
N ARG A 118 -5.75 -8.38 22.79
CA ARG A 118 -5.99 -7.30 23.75
C ARG A 118 -7.34 -7.44 24.46
N LEU A 119 -8.40 -7.81 23.74
CA LEU A 119 -9.73 -8.03 24.32
C LEU A 119 -9.77 -9.23 25.25
N VAL A 120 -9.09 -10.33 24.90
CA VAL A 120 -8.93 -11.49 25.78
C VAL A 120 -8.20 -11.06 27.06
N SER A 121 -7.04 -10.41 26.94
CA SER A 121 -6.26 -9.96 28.10
C SER A 121 -7.04 -8.99 29.00
N ARG A 122 -7.73 -8.01 28.41
CA ARG A 122 -8.54 -7.03 29.15
C ARG A 122 -9.74 -7.66 29.86
N SER A 123 -10.23 -8.80 29.40
CA SER A 123 -11.37 -9.47 30.02
C SER A 123 -11.04 -10.15 31.35
N GLY A 124 -9.76 -10.42 31.63
CA GLY A 124 -9.33 -11.21 32.79
C GLY A 124 -9.77 -12.68 32.77
N LEU A 125 -10.46 -13.14 31.72
CA LEU A 125 -10.91 -14.51 31.57
C LEU A 125 -9.79 -15.40 31.02
N SER A 126 -9.84 -16.70 31.35
CA SER A 126 -9.06 -17.68 30.60
C SER A 126 -9.52 -17.73 29.14
N ARG A 127 -8.67 -18.26 28.25
CA ARG A 127 -9.03 -18.40 26.82
C ARG A 127 -10.25 -19.31 26.62
N GLN A 128 -10.47 -20.30 27.48
CA GLN A 128 -11.62 -21.18 27.39
C GLN A 128 -12.90 -20.43 27.76
N GLU A 129 -12.93 -19.77 28.92
CA GLU A 129 -14.08 -18.99 29.37
C GLU A 129 -14.42 -17.86 28.39
N PHE A 130 -13.41 -17.18 27.85
CA PHE A 130 -13.63 -16.15 26.83
C PHE A 130 -14.27 -16.74 25.57
N ALA A 131 -13.78 -17.88 25.09
CA ALA A 131 -14.33 -18.58 23.93
C ALA A 131 -15.80 -18.96 24.15
N ASP A 132 -16.12 -19.53 25.32
CA ASP A 132 -17.48 -19.92 25.69
C ASP A 132 -18.41 -18.69 25.74
N ARG A 133 -17.95 -17.58 26.32
CA ARG A 133 -18.71 -16.32 26.40
C ARG A 133 -18.98 -15.67 25.06
N ILE A 134 -18.11 -15.87 24.07
CA ILE A 134 -18.33 -15.39 22.70
C ILE A 134 -18.99 -16.43 21.81
N GLY A 135 -19.28 -17.64 22.32
CA GLY A 135 -19.96 -18.72 21.61
C GLY A 135 -19.11 -19.38 20.52
N THR A 136 -17.83 -19.65 20.81
CA THR A 136 -16.92 -20.35 19.90
C THR A 136 -16.03 -21.33 20.66
N SER A 137 -15.31 -22.19 19.94
CA SER A 137 -14.35 -23.10 20.56
C SER A 137 -13.01 -22.40 20.84
N ARG A 138 -12.25 -22.90 21.84
CA ARG A 138 -10.90 -22.41 22.13
C ARG A 138 -9.94 -22.53 20.94
N SER A 139 -10.09 -23.58 20.12
CA SER A 139 -9.30 -23.74 18.88
C SER A 139 -9.61 -22.61 17.89
N ARG A 140 -10.89 -22.33 17.64
CA ARG A 140 -11.30 -21.23 16.75
C ARG A 140 -10.92 -19.85 17.31
N LEU A 141 -11.00 -19.65 18.63
CA LEU A 141 -10.43 -18.44 19.26
C LEU A 141 -8.93 -18.30 18.98
N SER A 142 -8.18 -19.40 19.05
CA SER A 142 -6.74 -19.38 18.76
C SER A 142 -6.45 -18.96 17.31
N THR A 143 -7.28 -19.38 16.33
CA THR A 143 -7.14 -18.93 14.94
C THR A 143 -7.41 -17.44 14.73
N TYR A 144 -8.35 -16.87 15.50
CA TYR A 144 -8.57 -15.42 15.51
C TYR A 144 -7.38 -14.68 16.12
N MET A 145 -6.84 -15.21 17.22
CA MET A 145 -5.65 -14.64 17.89
C MET A 145 -4.39 -14.74 17.03
N SER A 146 -4.29 -15.70 16.11
CA SER A 146 -3.15 -15.81 15.20
C SER A 146 -3.37 -15.09 13.87
N GLY A 147 -4.52 -14.49 13.62
CA GLY A 147 -4.85 -13.82 12.35
C GLY A 147 -5.06 -14.78 11.16
N SER A 148 -5.04 -16.09 11.38
CA SER A 148 -5.23 -17.08 10.31
C SER A 148 -6.67 -17.12 9.82
N VAL A 149 -7.62 -16.75 10.68
CA VAL A 149 -9.02 -16.55 10.34
C VAL A 149 -9.45 -15.17 10.85
N MET A 150 -10.17 -14.41 10.03
CA MET A 150 -10.77 -13.15 10.45
C MET A 150 -12.10 -13.38 11.16
N PRO A 151 -12.27 -12.89 12.41
CA PRO A 151 -13.59 -12.89 13.05
C PRO A 151 -14.54 -11.96 12.30
N SER A 152 -15.82 -12.32 12.24
CA SER A 152 -16.83 -11.43 11.66
C SER A 152 -16.98 -10.15 12.50
N ALA A 153 -17.46 -9.06 11.89
CA ALA A 153 -17.72 -7.81 12.59
C ALA A 153 -18.65 -7.99 13.80
N ALA A 154 -19.69 -8.82 13.66
CA ALA A 154 -20.62 -9.14 14.76
C ALA A 154 -19.90 -9.84 15.93
N LEU A 155 -18.94 -10.72 15.64
CA LEU A 155 -18.15 -11.39 16.68
C LEU A 155 -17.19 -10.42 17.38
N MET A 156 -16.56 -9.50 16.64
CA MET A 156 -15.73 -8.45 17.23
C MET A 156 -16.53 -7.55 18.20
N VAL A 157 -17.77 -7.20 17.86
CA VAL A 157 -18.68 -6.47 18.76
C VAL A 157 -18.95 -7.28 20.03
N ARG A 158 -19.19 -8.59 19.91
CA ARG A 158 -19.41 -9.47 21.08
C ARG A 158 -18.18 -9.56 21.97
N MET A 159 -16.98 -9.74 21.39
CA MET A 159 -15.70 -9.76 22.10
C MET A 159 -15.49 -8.47 22.90
N ARG A 160 -15.73 -7.30 22.29
CA ARG A 160 -15.67 -5.99 22.98
C ARG A 160 -16.60 -5.90 24.18
N ARG A 161 -17.85 -6.37 24.04
CA ARG A 161 -18.83 -6.40 25.15
C ARG A 161 -18.43 -7.35 26.27
N VAL A 162 -17.86 -8.51 25.94
CA VAL A 162 -17.35 -9.46 26.96
C VAL A 162 -16.18 -8.83 27.72
N ALA A 163 -15.21 -8.25 27.02
CA ALA A 163 -14.07 -7.60 27.63
C ALA A 163 -14.46 -6.38 28.51
N GLY A 164 -15.47 -5.60 28.09
CA GLY A 164 -15.96 -4.44 28.86
C GLY A 164 -16.68 -4.81 30.14
N ARG A 165 -17.48 -5.88 30.15
CA ARG A 165 -18.25 -6.31 31.35
C ARG A 165 -17.37 -6.80 32.49
N SER A 166 -16.29 -7.50 32.19
CA SER A 166 -15.35 -7.96 33.22
C SER A 166 -14.64 -6.80 33.92
N ALA A 167 -14.31 -5.74 33.18
CA ALA A 167 -13.69 -4.54 33.74
C ALA A 167 -14.62 -3.76 34.68
N SER A 168 -15.94 -3.77 34.44
CA SER A 168 -16.93 -3.16 35.34
C SER A 168 -17.26 -4.05 36.55
N GLY A 169 -17.14 -5.37 36.40
CA GLY A 169 -17.42 -6.34 37.47
C GLY A 169 -16.36 -6.43 38.57
N SER A 170 -15.15 -5.89 38.35
CA SER A 170 -14.09 -5.81 39.36
C SER A 170 -14.12 -4.52 40.19
N ALA A 171 -15.04 -3.59 39.91
CA ALA A 171 -15.13 -2.27 40.57
C ALA A 171 -16.20 -2.18 41.69
N LEU A 172 -16.64 -3.29 42.25
CA LEU A 172 -17.48 -3.30 43.47
C LEU A 172 -16.62 -3.76 44.66
N PRO A 173 -16.44 -2.92 45.71
CA PRO A 173 -15.81 -3.38 46.93
C PRO A 173 -16.70 -4.44 47.57
N ARG A 174 -16.15 -5.66 47.74
CA ARG A 174 -16.65 -6.60 48.73
C ARG A 174 -16.19 -6.09 50.10
N ALA A 175 -17.11 -5.47 50.83
CA ALA A 175 -17.03 -5.27 52.28
C ALA A 175 -18.48 -5.45 52.77
N ASP A 176 -18.87 -6.65 53.22
CA ASP A 176 -18.57 -7.30 54.50
C ASP A 176 -19.71 -7.05 55.48
N ALA A 177 -20.59 -8.05 55.54
CA ALA A 177 -21.45 -8.27 56.68
C ALA A 177 -20.58 -8.75 57.85
N ARG A 178 -20.51 -7.96 58.92
CA ARG A 178 -20.49 -8.38 60.35
C ARG A 178 -20.29 -7.15 61.24
N GLY A 179 -21.21 -6.98 62.18
CA GLY A 179 -21.23 -5.94 63.21
C GLY A 179 -22.64 -5.78 63.72
#